data_AF-A0A7V3CXJ8-F1
#
_entry.id   AF-A0A7V3CXJ8-F1
#
_cell.length_a   1.000
_cell.length_b   1.000
_cell.length_c   1.000
_cell.angle_alpha   90.00
_cell.angle_beta   90.00
_cell.angle_gamma   90.00
#
_symmetry.space_group_name_H-M   'P 1'
#
loop_
_entity.id
_entity.type
_entity.pdbx_description
1 polymer ?
#
loop_
_entity_poly.entity_id
_entity_poly.type
_entity_poly.pdbx_seq_one_letter_code
_entity_poly.pdbx_strand_id
1 'polypeptide(L)'
;MRKIFYSIFAVLLFSIYSCGDSGKDFTDERSTGKTDFTKRYGIKSAIVEYVITGSQSGTKTLYFDNWGMRQAEYTNSVLEIGNFSKSINILNIVKDDANYIIDLGRNTGTKTKNPVNKLIAELQNQKSFGEFGEQILLKAGAMKIGQEEFLDKDCDIYEIKNTGTKMWIWKWIPLKAISKLGGVEINSVAKKIEVNVNIPEEKFTPPDNVTITEVDLDDIENQLRQQSK
;
A
#
# COMPACT_ATOMS: atom_id res chain seq x y z
N MET A 1 -21.12 62.03 63.04
CA MET A 1 -20.69 61.29 64.25
C MET A 1 -20.65 59.79 63.94
N ARG A 2 -19.53 59.14 64.31
CA ARG A 2 -19.24 57.68 64.49
C ARG A 2 -19.74 56.68 63.42
N LYS A 3 -18.84 56.08 62.60
CA LYS A 3 -17.97 54.89 62.86
C LYS A 3 -18.82 53.59 62.95
N ILE A 4 -18.54 52.43 62.36
CA ILE A 4 -17.38 51.84 61.64
C ILE A 4 -17.84 50.44 61.13
N PHE A 5 -17.45 50.09 59.89
CA PHE A 5 -16.97 48.80 59.33
C PHE A 5 -17.76 47.48 59.20
N TYR A 6 -17.29 46.78 58.14
CA TYR A 6 -17.26 45.34 57.82
C TYR A 6 -18.49 44.78 57.09
N SER A 7 -18.40 43.95 56.05
CA SER A 7 -17.30 43.39 55.28
C SER A 7 -17.91 42.65 54.07
N ILE A 8 -17.16 42.61 52.97
CA ILE A 8 -17.09 41.49 51.99
C ILE A 8 -18.34 41.20 51.13
N PHE A 9 -18.31 41.85 49.97
CA PHE A 9 -18.45 41.31 48.61
C PHE A 9 -18.48 39.77 48.48
N ALA A 10 -19.56 39.21 47.97
CA ALA A 10 -19.56 38.34 46.78
C ALA A 10 -20.95 37.73 46.57
N VAL A 11 -21.52 38.07 45.42
CA VAL A 11 -22.83 37.67 44.92
C VAL A 11 -22.80 36.21 44.47
N LEU A 12 -23.64 35.39 45.12
CA LEU A 12 -24.62 34.48 44.53
C LEU A 12 -24.46 34.13 43.03
N LEU A 13 -24.39 32.84 42.69
CA LEU A 13 -25.47 32.12 41.99
C LEU A 13 -25.06 30.69 41.59
N PHE A 14 -25.72 29.75 42.26
CA PHE A 14 -26.40 28.57 41.73
C PHE A 14 -25.71 27.61 40.74
N SER A 15 -25.48 26.43 41.31
CA SER A 15 -25.47 25.08 40.75
C SER A 15 -26.54 24.82 39.68
N ILE A 16 -26.17 24.04 38.66
CA ILE A 16 -26.98 22.92 38.14
C ILE A 16 -26.07 21.83 37.55
N TYR A 17 -26.47 20.59 37.84
CA TYR A 17 -25.93 19.31 37.40
C TYR A 17 -25.99 19.11 35.88
N SER A 18 -25.02 18.38 35.31
CA SER A 18 -25.29 17.35 34.29
C SER A 18 -24.07 16.43 34.09
N CYS A 19 -24.27 15.12 34.29
CA CYS A 19 -23.37 14.07 33.80
C CYS A 19 -23.67 13.83 32.31
N GLY A 20 -22.64 13.71 31.48
CA GLY A 20 -22.79 13.36 30.07
C GLY A 20 -21.51 12.76 29.51
N ASP A 21 -21.56 11.44 29.32
CA ASP A 21 -20.87 10.61 28.33
C ASP A 21 -19.46 11.02 27.87
N SER A 22 -18.47 10.19 28.24
CA SER A 22 -17.11 10.26 27.72
C SER A 22 -17.06 9.72 26.29
N GLY A 23 -17.60 10.49 25.35
CA GLY A 23 -17.32 10.36 23.93
C GLY A 23 -15.88 10.75 23.67
N LYS A 24 -15.04 9.76 23.32
CA LYS A 24 -13.72 9.99 22.77
C LYS A 24 -13.92 10.59 21.39
N ASP A 25 -13.77 11.90 21.26
CA ASP A 25 -13.64 12.55 19.96
C ASP A 25 -12.40 11.97 19.27
N PHE A 26 -12.65 11.04 18.34
CA PHE A 26 -11.75 10.77 17.23
C PHE A 26 -11.77 12.02 16.37
N THR A 27 -10.85 12.95 16.63
CA THR A 27 -10.54 14.02 15.70
C THR A 27 -9.91 13.38 14.47
N ASP A 28 -10.76 13.09 13.49
CA ASP A 28 -10.38 12.75 12.13
C ASP A 28 -9.70 13.99 11.52
N GLU A 29 -8.37 14.05 11.63
CA GLU A 29 -7.54 14.99 10.86
C GLU A 29 -7.62 14.60 9.38
N ARG A 30 -8.76 14.89 8.75
CA ARG A 30 -8.83 14.99 7.30
C ARG A 30 -7.98 16.17 6.86
N SER A 31 -6.74 15.87 6.47
CA SER A 31 -5.86 16.78 5.73
C SER A 31 -6.63 17.42 4.58
N THR A 32 -6.87 18.72 4.69
CA THR A 32 -7.39 19.60 3.62
C THR A 32 -6.32 19.95 2.58
N GLY A 33 -5.19 19.24 2.56
CA GLY A 33 -4.09 19.42 1.62
C GLY A 33 -4.29 18.70 0.28
N LYS A 34 -3.72 19.29 -0.77
CA LYS A 34 -3.50 18.62 -2.07
C LYS A 34 -2.72 17.31 -1.85
N THR A 35 -3.11 16.24 -2.55
CA THR A 35 -2.42 14.94 -2.49
C THR A 35 -0.94 15.07 -2.83
N ASP A 36 -0.09 14.49 -1.98
CA ASP A 36 1.35 14.36 -2.22
C ASP A 36 1.62 13.05 -3.00
N PHE A 37 1.71 13.16 -4.31
CA PHE A 37 1.99 12.03 -5.21
C PHE A 37 3.43 11.48 -5.12
N THR A 38 4.28 12.11 -4.30
CA THR A 38 5.63 11.59 -4.03
C THR A 38 5.64 10.54 -2.91
N LYS A 39 4.50 10.31 -2.23
CA LYS A 39 4.38 9.36 -1.12
C LYS A 39 3.33 8.29 -1.39
N ARG A 40 3.75 7.13 -1.90
CA ARG A 40 2.86 5.98 -2.07
C ARG A 40 2.46 5.36 -0.73
N TYR A 41 3.42 5.24 0.18
CA TYR A 41 3.25 4.69 1.52
C TYR A 41 3.34 5.78 2.60
N GLY A 42 2.72 5.52 3.74
CA GLY A 42 2.73 6.44 4.89
C GLY A 42 4.03 6.44 5.71
N ILE A 43 5.03 5.61 5.33
CA ILE A 43 6.35 5.56 5.96
C ILE A 43 7.46 5.61 4.90
N LYS A 44 8.65 6.07 5.29
CA LYS A 44 9.73 6.37 4.34
C LYS A 44 10.36 5.12 3.74
N SER A 45 10.58 4.08 4.53
CA SER A 45 11.19 2.83 4.10
C SER A 45 10.71 1.65 4.95
N ALA A 46 10.72 0.46 4.36
CA ALA A 46 10.58 -0.79 5.10
C ALA A 46 11.13 -1.99 4.33
N ILE A 47 11.37 -3.08 5.07
CA ILE A 47 11.51 -4.44 4.56
C ILE A 47 10.31 -5.24 5.06
N VAL A 48 9.58 -5.88 4.16
CA VAL A 48 8.42 -6.71 4.51
C VAL A 48 8.62 -8.11 3.94
N GLU A 49 8.64 -9.10 4.82
CA GLU A 49 8.79 -10.51 4.47
C GLU A 49 7.43 -11.20 4.52
N TYR A 50 7.06 -11.88 3.44
CA TYR A 50 5.77 -12.55 3.27
C TYR A 50 5.96 -14.04 3.02
N VAL A 51 4.99 -14.81 3.48
CA VAL A 51 4.75 -16.19 3.04
C VAL A 51 3.56 -16.20 2.09
N ILE A 52 3.71 -16.90 0.97
CA ILE A 52 2.66 -17.15 -0.01
C ILE A 52 2.12 -18.57 0.21
N THR A 53 0.80 -18.73 0.25
CA THR A 53 0.11 -20.02 0.40
C THR A 53 -1.12 -20.10 -0.51
N GLY A 54 -1.67 -21.32 -0.66
CA GLY A 54 -2.78 -21.62 -1.56
C GLY A 54 -2.27 -22.33 -2.81
N SER A 55 -2.85 -22.02 -3.97
CA SER A 55 -2.40 -22.51 -5.28
C SER A 55 -1.00 -22.01 -5.65
N GLN A 56 -0.52 -20.93 -5.04
CA GLN A 56 0.89 -20.53 -5.10
C GLN A 56 1.50 -20.68 -3.70
N SER A 57 2.67 -21.27 -3.60
CA SER A 57 3.36 -21.46 -2.32
C SER A 57 4.81 -20.99 -2.40
N GLY A 58 5.27 -20.27 -1.38
CA GLY A 58 6.65 -19.76 -1.34
C GLY A 58 6.81 -18.51 -0.48
N THR A 59 7.73 -17.65 -0.89
CA THR A 59 8.11 -16.45 -0.15
C THR A 59 8.13 -15.24 -1.05
N LYS A 60 7.93 -14.07 -0.43
CA LYS A 60 8.08 -12.78 -1.10
C LYS A 60 8.69 -11.77 -0.15
N THR A 61 9.60 -10.94 -0.63
CA THR A 61 10.19 -9.86 0.17
C THR A 61 10.05 -8.54 -0.58
N LEU A 62 9.44 -7.56 0.07
CA LEU A 62 9.33 -6.19 -0.42
C LEU A 62 10.36 -5.32 0.30
N TYR A 63 11.23 -4.68 -0.47
CA TYR A 63 12.09 -3.60 -0.04
C TYR A 63 11.55 -2.31 -0.63
N PHE A 64 11.42 -1.27 0.18
CA PHE A 64 11.18 0.06 -0.38
C PHE A 64 11.85 1.16 0.42
N ASP A 65 12.19 2.23 -0.27
CA ASP A 65 12.52 3.52 0.31
C ASP A 65 11.74 4.62 -0.41
N ASN A 66 12.04 5.88 -0.09
CA ASN A 66 11.41 7.04 -0.71
C ASN A 66 9.87 6.93 -0.74
N TRP A 67 9.27 6.52 0.39
CA TRP A 67 7.83 6.31 0.54
C TRP A 67 7.20 5.38 -0.51
N GLY A 68 7.95 4.38 -0.98
CA GLY A 68 7.48 3.41 -1.97
C GLY A 68 7.67 3.84 -3.42
N MET A 69 8.24 5.02 -3.68
CA MET A 69 8.56 5.45 -5.06
C MET A 69 9.74 4.68 -5.65
N ARG A 70 10.59 4.12 -4.79
CA ARG A 70 11.60 3.13 -5.14
C ARG A 70 11.32 1.85 -4.38
N GLN A 71 11.14 0.74 -5.10
CA GLN A 71 10.88 -0.56 -4.48
C GLN A 71 11.51 -1.70 -5.26
N ALA A 72 11.81 -2.79 -4.56
CA ALA A 72 12.17 -4.07 -5.13
C ALA A 72 11.36 -5.18 -4.46
N GLU A 73 10.71 -6.02 -5.25
CA GLU A 73 9.95 -7.17 -4.78
C GLU A 73 10.57 -8.45 -5.32
N TYR A 74 11.07 -9.28 -4.42
CA TYR A 74 11.59 -10.62 -4.72
C TYR A 74 10.49 -11.64 -4.45
N THR A 75 10.16 -12.48 -5.42
CA THR A 75 9.20 -13.57 -5.27
C THR A 75 9.87 -14.88 -5.65
N ASN A 76 9.89 -15.84 -4.72
CA ASN A 76 10.33 -17.21 -4.98
C ASN A 76 9.24 -18.18 -4.53
N SER A 77 8.60 -18.84 -5.49
CA SER A 77 7.40 -19.65 -5.25
C SER A 77 7.13 -20.65 -6.36
N VAL A 78 6.21 -21.56 -6.12
CA VAL A 78 5.68 -22.50 -7.11
C VAL A 78 4.18 -22.28 -7.23
N LEU A 79 3.69 -22.13 -8.46
CA LEU A 79 2.27 -22.10 -8.79
C LEU A 79 1.83 -23.51 -9.21
N GLU A 80 0.80 -24.04 -8.57
CA GLU A 80 0.22 -25.35 -8.80
C GLU A 80 -1.28 -25.23 -9.07
N ILE A 81 -1.71 -25.65 -10.26
CA ILE A 81 -3.11 -25.64 -10.68
C ILE A 81 -3.42 -26.97 -11.38
N GLY A 82 -4.12 -27.87 -10.68
CA GLY A 82 -4.34 -29.23 -11.17
C GLY A 82 -3.01 -29.96 -11.41
N ASN A 83 -2.78 -30.43 -12.63
CA ASN A 83 -1.51 -31.09 -13.02
C ASN A 83 -0.45 -30.12 -13.54
N PHE A 84 -0.73 -28.82 -13.59
CA PHE A 84 0.22 -27.80 -14.02
C PHE A 84 1.03 -27.29 -12.82
N SER A 85 2.35 -27.26 -12.97
CA SER A 85 3.27 -26.66 -12.00
C SER A 85 4.24 -25.71 -12.69
N LYS A 86 4.48 -24.54 -12.09
CA LYS A 86 5.41 -23.54 -12.60
C LYS A 86 6.20 -22.90 -11.47
N SER A 87 7.53 -23.00 -11.54
CA SER A 87 8.43 -22.25 -10.67
C SER A 87 8.43 -20.76 -11.06
N ILE A 88 8.37 -19.90 -10.05
CA ILE A 88 8.36 -18.44 -10.17
C ILE A 88 9.52 -17.93 -9.30
N ASN A 89 10.55 -17.39 -9.95
CA ASN A 89 11.68 -16.74 -9.29
C ASN A 89 11.88 -15.36 -9.94
N ILE A 90 11.15 -14.37 -9.45
CA ILE A 90 11.01 -13.05 -10.08
C ILE A 90 11.55 -11.96 -9.17
N LEU A 91 12.29 -11.01 -9.76
CA LEU A 91 12.63 -9.73 -9.17
C LEU A 91 11.92 -8.61 -9.94
N ASN A 92 11.07 -7.86 -9.25
CA ASN A 92 10.44 -6.67 -9.78
C ASN A 92 11.07 -5.42 -9.14
N ILE A 93 11.67 -4.52 -9.93
CA ILE A 93 12.26 -3.27 -9.45
C ILE A 93 11.53 -2.10 -10.07
N VAL A 94 11.03 -1.19 -9.24
CA VAL A 94 10.50 0.11 -9.67
C VAL A 94 11.44 1.19 -9.13
N LYS A 95 12.03 1.97 -10.03
CA LYS A 95 12.93 3.08 -9.67
C LYS A 95 12.93 4.12 -10.79
N ASP A 96 12.84 5.38 -10.41
CA ASP A 96 12.82 6.54 -11.31
C ASP A 96 11.74 6.33 -12.40
N ASP A 97 12.11 6.39 -13.69
CA ASP A 97 11.19 6.18 -14.81
C ASP A 97 11.10 4.73 -15.31
N ALA A 98 11.74 3.79 -14.61
CA ALA A 98 11.84 2.40 -15.05
C ALA A 98 11.13 1.42 -14.12
N ASN A 99 10.64 0.35 -14.75
CA ASN A 99 10.19 -0.87 -14.09
C ASN A 99 10.90 -2.05 -14.74
N TYR A 100 11.57 -2.87 -13.94
CA TYR A 100 12.28 -4.07 -14.37
C TYR A 100 11.56 -5.30 -13.85
N ILE A 101 11.23 -6.25 -14.71
CA ILE A 101 10.70 -7.56 -14.31
C ILE A 101 11.68 -8.62 -14.79
N ILE A 102 12.34 -9.27 -13.85
CA ILE A 102 13.47 -10.17 -14.11
C ILE A 102 13.12 -11.58 -13.64
N ASP A 103 13.27 -12.55 -14.53
CA ASP A 103 13.31 -13.97 -14.16
C ASP A 103 14.74 -14.32 -13.73
N LEU A 104 14.91 -14.49 -12.43
CA LEU A 104 16.20 -14.81 -11.80
C LEU A 104 16.62 -16.27 -12.07
N GLY A 105 15.69 -17.16 -12.41
CA GLY A 105 16.03 -18.53 -12.82
C GLY A 105 16.62 -18.58 -14.24
N ARG A 106 16.22 -17.63 -15.09
CA ARG A 106 16.66 -17.54 -16.49
C ARG A 106 17.73 -16.47 -16.75
N ASN A 107 17.97 -15.58 -15.79
CA ASN A 107 18.81 -14.39 -15.95
C ASN A 107 18.39 -13.52 -17.15
N THR A 108 17.08 -13.38 -17.34
CA THR A 108 16.49 -12.54 -18.39
C THR A 108 15.36 -11.71 -17.83
N GLY A 109 15.20 -10.49 -18.30
CA GLY A 109 14.11 -9.62 -17.86
C GLY A 109 13.71 -8.60 -18.91
N THR A 110 12.68 -7.84 -18.57
CA THR A 110 12.21 -6.72 -19.37
C THR A 110 12.35 -5.42 -18.59
N LYS A 111 12.55 -4.33 -19.32
CA LYS A 111 12.47 -2.96 -18.82
C LYS A 111 11.32 -2.25 -19.51
N THR A 112 10.42 -1.69 -18.72
CA THR A 112 9.28 -0.87 -19.16
C THR A 112 9.32 0.49 -18.48
N LYS A 113 8.46 1.43 -18.90
CA LYS A 113 8.22 2.66 -18.15
C LYS A 113 7.68 2.32 -16.76
N ASN A 114 7.98 3.16 -15.76
CA ASN A 114 7.45 3.03 -14.41
C ASN A 114 5.91 3.17 -14.43
N PRO A 115 5.15 2.13 -14.05
CA PRO A 115 3.68 2.16 -14.08
C PRO A 115 3.09 3.20 -13.12
N VAL A 116 3.86 3.64 -12.12
CA VAL A 116 3.40 4.61 -11.12
C VAL A 116 3.34 6.01 -11.71
N ASN A 117 4.19 6.32 -12.70
CA ASN A 117 4.10 7.60 -13.42
C ASN A 117 2.75 7.71 -14.16
N LYS A 118 2.26 6.62 -14.75
CA LYS A 118 0.92 6.57 -15.38
C LYS A 118 -0.18 6.78 -14.34
N LEU A 119 -0.08 6.12 -13.17
CA LEU A 119 -1.04 6.33 -12.08
C LEU A 119 -1.06 7.78 -11.58
N ILE A 120 0.10 8.41 -11.40
CA ILE A 120 0.19 9.83 -11.03
C ILE A 120 -0.46 10.69 -12.11
N ALA A 121 -0.15 10.47 -13.38
CA ALA A 121 -0.72 11.24 -14.48
C ALA A 121 -2.26 11.19 -14.53
N GLU A 122 -2.83 10.04 -14.25
CA GLU A 122 -4.28 9.81 -14.25
C GLU A 122 -4.98 10.37 -13.02
N LEU A 123 -4.31 10.42 -11.85
CA LEU A 123 -4.90 10.82 -10.58
C LEU A 123 -4.65 12.29 -10.22
N GLN A 124 -3.53 12.88 -10.66
CA GLN A 124 -3.12 14.24 -10.28
C GLN A 124 -4.10 15.34 -10.69
N ASN A 125 -4.87 15.09 -11.75
CA ASN A 125 -5.87 16.03 -12.28
C ASN A 125 -7.27 15.77 -11.70
N GLN A 126 -7.45 14.70 -10.91
CA GLN A 126 -8.71 14.41 -10.26
C GLN A 126 -8.83 15.24 -8.99
N LYS A 127 -10.01 15.82 -8.75
CA LYS A 127 -10.32 16.43 -7.45
C LYS A 127 -10.50 15.30 -6.44
N SER A 128 -9.40 14.89 -5.83
CA SER A 128 -9.37 13.86 -4.79
C SER A 128 -8.82 14.45 -3.51
N PHE A 129 -9.47 14.09 -2.41
CA PHE A 129 -9.01 14.36 -1.05
C PHE A 129 -8.59 13.01 -0.47
N GLY A 130 -7.32 12.85 -0.15
CA GLY A 130 -6.76 11.58 0.32
C GLY A 130 -5.29 11.41 -0.05
N GLU A 131 -4.65 10.41 0.56
CA GLU A 131 -3.25 10.06 0.33
C GLU A 131 -3.11 9.27 -0.98
N PHE A 132 -1.92 9.29 -1.61
CA PHE A 132 -1.73 8.65 -2.91
C PHE A 132 -1.99 7.13 -2.87
N GLY A 133 -1.55 6.44 -1.82
CA GLY A 133 -1.81 5.01 -1.62
C GLY A 133 -3.30 4.67 -1.54
N GLU A 134 -4.10 5.53 -0.92
CA GLU A 134 -5.57 5.39 -0.88
C GLU A 134 -6.16 5.47 -2.28
N GLN A 135 -5.75 6.47 -3.06
CA GLN A 135 -6.26 6.68 -4.41
C GLN A 135 -5.95 5.52 -5.33
N ILE A 136 -4.80 4.85 -5.15
CA ILE A 136 -4.48 3.61 -5.87
C ILE A 136 -5.50 2.50 -5.55
N LEU A 137 -5.82 2.30 -4.26
CA LEU A 137 -6.80 1.30 -3.84
C LEU A 137 -8.20 1.60 -4.38
N LEU A 138 -8.64 2.86 -4.28
CA LEU A 138 -9.94 3.30 -4.77
C LEU A 138 -10.05 3.16 -6.30
N LYS A 139 -8.99 3.52 -7.03
CA LYS A 139 -8.91 3.33 -8.49
C LYS A 139 -8.98 1.86 -8.88
N ALA A 140 -8.45 0.96 -8.04
CA ALA A 140 -8.58 -0.49 -8.22
C ALA A 140 -9.99 -1.03 -7.86
N GLY A 141 -10.90 -0.18 -7.39
CA GLY A 141 -12.25 -0.58 -6.97
C GLY A 141 -12.31 -1.19 -5.57
N ALA A 142 -11.28 -0.97 -4.76
CA ALA A 142 -11.26 -1.44 -3.38
C ALA A 142 -12.14 -0.55 -2.49
N MET A 143 -12.88 -1.17 -1.58
CA MET A 143 -13.66 -0.47 -0.56
C MET A 143 -13.23 -0.91 0.83
N LYS A 144 -13.11 0.03 1.76
CA LYS A 144 -12.86 -0.29 3.18
C LYS A 144 -14.08 -1.01 3.76
N ILE A 145 -13.87 -2.17 4.36
CA ILE A 145 -14.92 -3.04 4.93
C ILE A 145 -14.76 -3.31 6.42
N GLY A 146 -13.67 -2.86 7.04
CA GLY A 146 -13.43 -3.06 8.47
C GLY A 146 -12.03 -2.63 8.91
N GLN A 147 -11.70 -2.97 10.15
CA GLN A 147 -10.40 -2.77 10.76
C GLN A 147 -10.06 -4.00 11.62
N GLU A 148 -8.79 -4.38 11.66
CA GLU A 148 -8.28 -5.50 12.46
C GLU A 148 -6.80 -5.24 12.78
N GLU A 149 -6.39 -5.61 13.99
CA GLU A 149 -4.97 -5.60 14.34
C GLU A 149 -4.27 -6.81 13.69
N PHE A 150 -3.19 -6.56 12.96
CA PHE A 150 -2.37 -7.61 12.35
C PHE A 150 -0.89 -7.22 12.45
N LEU A 151 -0.05 -8.12 13.00
CA LEU A 151 1.37 -7.86 13.32
C LEU A 151 1.57 -6.60 14.21
N ASP A 152 0.72 -6.46 15.23
CA ASP A 152 0.72 -5.32 16.16
C ASP A 152 0.57 -3.98 15.42
N LYS A 153 -0.22 -3.97 14.33
CA LYS A 153 -0.56 -2.80 13.53
C LYS A 153 -2.05 -2.76 13.27
N ASP A 154 -2.66 -1.61 13.54
CA ASP A 154 -4.04 -1.32 13.16
C ASP A 154 -4.15 -1.27 11.64
N CYS A 155 -4.70 -2.32 11.05
CA CYS A 155 -4.90 -2.41 9.61
C CYS A 155 -6.33 -2.06 9.24
N ASP A 156 -6.48 -1.28 8.17
CA ASP A 156 -7.74 -1.14 7.49
C ASP A 156 -7.93 -2.31 6.52
N ILE A 157 -9.09 -2.95 6.57
CA ILE A 157 -9.43 -4.05 5.66
C ILE A 157 -10.12 -3.47 4.43
N TYR A 158 -9.52 -3.69 3.26
CA TYR A 158 -10.09 -3.33 1.97
C TYR A 158 -10.51 -4.58 1.19
N GLU A 159 -11.59 -4.48 0.43
CA GLU A 159 -12.08 -5.55 -0.44
C GLU A 159 -12.33 -5.04 -1.86
N ILE A 160 -11.82 -5.78 -2.84
CA ILE A 160 -12.17 -5.61 -4.26
C ILE A 160 -13.16 -6.73 -4.63
N LYS A 161 -14.46 -6.42 -4.56
CA LYS A 161 -15.53 -7.43 -4.64
C LYS A 161 -15.51 -8.27 -5.92
N ASN A 162 -15.19 -7.67 -7.06
CA ASN A 162 -15.18 -8.37 -8.36
C ASN A 162 -14.10 -9.46 -8.47
N THR A 163 -13.04 -9.40 -7.67
CA THR A 163 -11.95 -10.40 -7.65
C THR A 163 -11.94 -11.22 -6.37
N GLY A 164 -12.87 -10.96 -5.44
CA GLY A 164 -12.88 -11.58 -4.11
C GLY A 164 -11.59 -11.28 -3.30
N THR A 165 -10.86 -10.21 -3.64
CA THR A 165 -9.58 -9.89 -3.02
C THR A 165 -9.80 -9.07 -1.76
N LYS A 166 -9.31 -9.56 -0.61
CA LYS A 166 -9.28 -8.83 0.66
C LYS A 166 -7.85 -8.50 1.06
N MET A 167 -7.62 -7.30 1.57
CA MET A 167 -6.31 -6.81 1.95
C MET A 167 -6.35 -6.12 3.31
N TRP A 168 -5.35 -6.39 4.16
CA TRP A 168 -5.12 -5.67 5.42
C TRP A 168 -4.01 -4.66 5.15
N ILE A 169 -4.40 -3.40 5.18
CA ILE A 169 -3.59 -2.27 4.75
C ILE A 169 -3.16 -1.48 5.99
N TRP A 170 -1.85 -1.38 6.20
CA TRP A 170 -1.28 -0.51 7.23
C TRP A 170 -0.43 0.57 6.55
N LYS A 171 -0.77 1.86 6.75
CA LYS A 171 -0.05 2.99 6.11
C LYS A 171 0.11 2.81 4.60
N TRP A 172 -0.94 2.32 3.95
CA TRP A 172 -1.01 1.97 2.51
C TRP A 172 -0.12 0.79 2.08
N ILE A 173 0.47 0.07 3.02
CA ILE A 173 1.26 -1.15 2.77
C ILE A 173 0.35 -2.36 3.01
N PRO A 174 0.16 -3.25 2.03
CA PRO A 174 -0.56 -4.49 2.24
C PRO A 174 0.28 -5.44 3.08
N LEU A 175 -0.15 -5.72 4.31
CA LEU A 175 0.51 -6.70 5.19
C LEU A 175 -0.10 -8.10 5.02
N LYS A 176 -1.34 -8.18 4.56
CA LYS A 176 -2.00 -9.44 4.24
C LYS A 176 -2.89 -9.24 3.03
N ALA A 177 -2.90 -10.19 2.10
CA ALA A 177 -3.79 -10.22 0.96
C ALA A 177 -4.28 -11.64 0.73
N ILE A 178 -5.59 -11.80 0.54
CA ILE A 178 -6.26 -13.06 0.21
C ILE A 178 -6.99 -12.81 -1.09
N SER A 179 -6.67 -13.54 -2.15
CA SER A 179 -7.34 -13.43 -3.45
C SER A 179 -7.92 -14.78 -3.86
N LYS A 180 -9.18 -14.78 -4.29
CA LYS A 180 -9.92 -15.96 -4.76
C LYS A 180 -10.48 -15.67 -6.15
N LEU A 181 -9.66 -15.87 -7.18
CA LEU A 181 -10.04 -15.57 -8.55
C LEU A 181 -10.07 -16.86 -9.38
N GLY A 182 -11.21 -17.14 -10.01
CA GLY A 182 -11.33 -18.25 -10.97
C GLY A 182 -11.02 -19.64 -10.38
N GLY A 183 -11.34 -19.87 -9.11
CA GLY A 183 -11.05 -21.14 -8.42
C GLY A 183 -9.60 -21.29 -7.93
N VAL A 184 -8.76 -20.28 -8.14
CA VAL A 184 -7.39 -20.19 -7.62
C VAL A 184 -7.41 -19.32 -6.37
N GLU A 185 -6.84 -19.83 -5.27
CA GLU A 185 -6.66 -19.07 -4.04
C GLU A 185 -5.17 -18.77 -3.83
N ILE A 186 -4.81 -17.50 -3.70
CA ILE A 186 -3.45 -17.07 -3.39
C ILE A 186 -3.50 -16.12 -2.21
N ASN A 187 -2.78 -16.49 -1.16
CA ASN A 187 -2.70 -15.77 0.10
C ASN A 187 -1.27 -15.31 0.31
N SER A 188 -1.04 -14.00 0.42
CA SER A 188 0.24 -13.41 0.77
C SER A 188 0.14 -12.78 2.16
N VAL A 189 0.91 -13.31 3.12
CA VAL A 189 0.79 -12.94 4.53
C VAL A 189 2.16 -12.51 5.05
N ALA A 190 2.30 -11.25 5.45
CA ALA A 190 3.52 -10.75 6.07
C ALA A 190 3.77 -11.54 7.36
N LYS A 191 5.04 -11.86 7.59
CA LYS A 191 5.54 -12.48 8.82
C LYS A 191 6.39 -11.52 9.62
N LYS A 192 6.96 -10.53 8.96
CA LYS A 192 7.84 -9.54 9.55
C LYS A 192 7.78 -8.25 8.75
N ILE A 193 7.86 -7.13 9.46
CA ILE A 193 8.05 -5.80 8.89
C ILE A 193 9.07 -5.03 9.72
N GLU A 194 10.10 -4.51 9.06
CA GLU A 194 11.09 -3.63 9.65
C GLU A 194 10.96 -2.25 9.02
N VAL A 195 10.66 -1.23 9.82
CA VAL A 195 10.32 0.12 9.33
C VAL A 195 11.46 1.10 9.55
N ASN A 196 11.53 2.12 8.70
CA ASN A 196 12.54 3.19 8.77
C ASN A 196 13.99 2.68 8.73
N VAL A 197 14.21 1.57 8.06
CA VAL A 197 15.53 0.97 7.85
C VAL A 197 16.20 1.55 6.60
N ASN A 198 17.53 1.56 6.60
CA ASN A 198 18.29 1.92 5.42
C ASN A 198 18.31 0.75 4.43
N ILE A 199 17.85 0.97 3.20
CA ILE A 199 17.86 -0.07 2.15
C ILE A 199 19.11 0.12 1.29
N PRO A 200 19.95 -0.91 1.12
CA PRO A 200 21.11 -0.83 0.22
C PRO A 200 20.69 -0.53 -1.22
N GLU A 201 21.42 0.37 -1.89
CA GLU A 201 21.13 0.81 -3.28
C GLU A 201 21.11 -0.36 -4.27
N GLU A 202 21.94 -1.37 -4.04
CA GLU A 202 22.00 -2.61 -4.81
C GLU A 202 20.66 -3.35 -4.89
N LYS A 203 19.75 -3.16 -3.91
CA LYS A 203 18.42 -3.78 -3.96
C LYS A 203 17.55 -3.21 -5.07
N PHE A 204 17.81 -1.98 -5.50
CA PHE A 204 17.06 -1.28 -6.56
C PHE A 204 17.79 -1.29 -7.91
N THR A 205 18.77 -2.18 -8.08
CA THR A 205 19.55 -2.30 -9.31
C THR A 205 19.43 -3.72 -9.86
N PRO A 206 19.14 -3.91 -11.15
CA PRO A 206 19.19 -5.24 -11.78
C PRO A 206 20.57 -5.90 -11.57
N PRO A 207 20.64 -7.22 -11.33
CA PRO A 207 21.92 -7.92 -11.29
C PRO A 207 22.67 -7.84 -12.62
N ASP A 208 24.00 -7.70 -12.57
CA ASP A 208 24.86 -7.50 -13.76
C ASP A 208 24.80 -8.65 -14.78
N ASN A 209 24.45 -9.86 -14.34
CA ASN A 209 24.40 -11.05 -15.17
C ASN A 209 23.05 -11.26 -15.91
N VAL A 210 22.15 -10.28 -15.86
CA VAL A 210 20.81 -10.36 -16.45
C VAL A 210 20.77 -9.70 -17.82
N THR A 211 20.21 -10.39 -18.82
CA THR A 211 19.90 -9.79 -20.12
C THR A 211 18.56 -9.06 -20.05
N ILE A 212 18.55 -7.75 -20.25
CA ILE A 212 17.35 -6.90 -20.19
C ILE A 212 16.93 -6.47 -21.60
N THR A 213 15.67 -6.74 -21.94
CA THR A 213 15.05 -6.26 -23.18
C THR A 213 14.11 -5.10 -22.88
N GLU A 214 14.22 -4.00 -23.61
CA GLU A 214 13.27 -2.89 -23.49
C GLU A 214 11.95 -3.22 -24.19
N VAL A 215 10.84 -2.93 -23.52
CA VAL A 215 9.49 -3.20 -24.02
C VAL A 215 8.64 -1.93 -23.88
N ASP A 216 8.07 -1.46 -25.00
CA ASP A 216 7.09 -0.39 -24.98
C ASP A 216 5.67 -0.97 -24.83
N LEU A 217 5.13 -0.86 -23.62
CA LEU A 217 3.77 -1.33 -23.32
C LEU A 217 2.69 -0.50 -24.01
N ASP A 218 2.94 0.78 -24.29
CA ASP A 218 1.95 1.65 -24.92
C ASP A 218 1.76 1.25 -26.39
N ASP A 219 2.83 0.89 -27.08
CA ASP A 219 2.78 0.36 -28.46
C ASP A 219 2.03 -0.97 -28.52
N ILE A 220 2.33 -1.91 -27.62
CA ILE A 220 1.64 -3.21 -27.55
C ILE A 220 0.14 -3.02 -27.28
N GLU A 221 -0.23 -2.15 -26.33
CA GLU A 221 -1.64 -1.88 -26.02
C GLU A 221 -2.39 -1.31 -27.24
N ASN A 222 -1.75 -0.40 -27.99
CA ASN A 222 -2.33 0.17 -29.20
C ASN A 222 -2.53 -0.87 -30.31
N GLN A 223 -1.56 -1.76 -30.51
CA GLN A 223 -1.66 -2.84 -31.49
C GLN A 223 -2.80 -3.81 -31.15
N LEU A 224 -2.93 -4.21 -29.88
CA LEU A 224 -4.02 -5.08 -29.43
C LEU A 224 -5.39 -4.43 -29.62
N ARG A 225 -5.53 -3.13 -29.32
CA ARG A 225 -6.77 -2.38 -29.55
C ARG A 225 -7.14 -2.31 -31.04
N GLN A 226 -6.16 -2.16 -31.92
CA GLN A 226 -6.39 -2.13 -33.37
C GLN A 226 -6.82 -3.49 -33.92
N GLN A 227 -6.31 -4.60 -33.36
CA GLN A 227 -6.70 -5.96 -33.76
C GLN A 227 -8.08 -6.37 -33.24
N SER A 228 -8.58 -5.70 -32.19
CA SER A 228 -9.90 -5.96 -31.59
C SER A 228 -11.07 -5.19 -32.24
N LYS A 229 -10.79 -4.36 -33.26
CA LYS A 229 -11.78 -3.60 -34.04
C LYS A 229 -11.99 -4.23 -35.42
#